data_AF-A0A7V2CMZ6-F1
#
_entry.id   AF-A0A7V2CMZ6-F1
#
_cell.length_a   1.000
_cell.length_b   1.000
_cell.length_c   1.000
_cell.angle_alpha   90.00
_cell.angle_beta   90.00
_cell.angle_gamma   90.00
#
_symmetry.space_group_name_H-M   'P 1'
#
loop_
_entity.id
_entity.type
_entity.pdbx_description
1 polymer ?
#
loop_
_entity_poly.entity_id
_entity_poly.type
_entity_poly.pdbx_seq_one_letter_code
_entity_poly.pdbx_strand_id
1 'polypeptide(L)'
;MSADGHTGTADGARARGATYALMAWALRYPSMDVLDVLRDARLWQSAESPADAPSGQDGGRLPNLLTDLKRRATVADAQGLQQTHSRLFGHTVRGSCPPYELEYGRSEIIQQAAELADVAGFY
;
A
#
# COMPACT_ATOMS: atom_id res chain seq x y z
N MET A 1 28.06 11.16 25.40
CA MET A 1 27.50 9.80 25.33
C MET A 1 26.05 9.90 24.88
N SER A 2 25.82 10.12 23.58
CA SER A 2 24.49 10.17 22.95
C SER A 2 24.66 9.83 21.47
N ALA A 3 24.38 8.59 21.09
CA ALA A 3 24.36 8.15 19.69
C ALA A 3 23.12 7.29 19.34
N ASP A 4 22.29 6.90 20.32
CA ASP A 4 21.16 5.98 20.14
C ASP A 4 19.88 6.61 19.56
N GLY A 5 19.80 7.95 19.47
CA GLY A 5 18.58 8.62 19.00
C GLY A 5 18.36 8.59 17.49
N HIS A 6 19.41 8.39 16.69
CA HIS A 6 19.33 8.52 15.22
C HIS A 6 18.98 7.21 14.52
N THR A 7 19.33 6.08 15.12
CA THR A 7 19.06 4.73 14.61
C THR A 7 17.57 4.36 14.73
N GLY A 8 16.93 4.72 15.84
CA GLY A 8 15.49 4.46 16.04
C GLY A 8 14.58 5.20 15.06
N THR A 9 14.90 6.45 14.71
CA THR A 9 14.11 7.23 13.73
C THR A 9 14.29 6.73 12.30
N ALA A 10 15.50 6.28 11.95
CA ALA A 10 15.81 5.73 10.64
C ALA A 10 15.12 4.36 10.44
N ASP A 11 15.09 3.53 11.48
CA ASP A 11 14.41 2.23 11.45
C ASP A 11 12.89 2.38 11.33
N GLY A 12 12.29 3.33 12.06
CA GLY A 12 10.87 3.66 11.91
C GLY A 12 10.53 4.17 10.50
N ALA A 13 11.28 5.13 9.97
CA ALA A 13 11.07 5.64 8.61
C ALA A 13 11.14 4.52 7.54
N ARG A 14 12.04 3.56 7.72
CA ARG A 14 12.16 2.37 6.86
C ARG A 14 10.94 1.45 6.99
N ALA A 15 10.44 1.22 8.20
CA ALA A 15 9.25 0.42 8.45
C ALA A 15 8.00 1.02 7.78
N ARG A 16 7.83 2.35 7.86
CA ARG A 16 6.74 3.06 7.15
C ARG A 16 6.90 2.94 5.64
N GLY A 17 8.10 3.16 5.10
CA GLY A 17 8.38 3.01 3.67
C GLY A 17 8.02 1.61 3.17
N ALA A 18 8.40 0.57 3.91
CA ALA A 18 8.05 -0.81 3.58
C ALA A 18 6.53 -1.07 3.64
N THR A 19 5.84 -0.49 4.63
CA THR A 19 4.38 -0.57 4.75
C THR A 19 3.67 0.08 3.56
N TYR A 20 4.10 1.27 3.15
CA TYR A 20 3.55 1.94 1.96
C TYR A 20 3.84 1.15 0.67
N ALA A 21 5.05 0.59 0.55
CA ALA A 21 5.41 -0.26 -0.58
C ALA A 21 4.51 -1.50 -0.66
N LEU A 22 4.22 -2.16 0.48
CA LEU A 22 3.27 -3.27 0.54
C LEU A 22 1.88 -2.88 0.05
N MET A 23 1.36 -1.74 0.52
CA MET A 23 0.05 -1.25 0.08
C MET A 23 0.02 -0.96 -1.42
N ALA A 24 1.08 -0.33 -1.95
CA ALA A 24 1.20 -0.04 -3.37
C ALA A 24 1.21 -1.32 -4.22
N TRP A 25 1.94 -2.35 -3.79
CA TRP A 25 1.94 -3.65 -4.46
C TRP A 25 0.59 -4.37 -4.36
N ALA A 26 -0.08 -4.31 -3.20
CA ALA A 26 -1.36 -4.98 -2.98
C ALA A 26 -2.52 -4.39 -3.82
N LEU A 27 -2.44 -3.11 -4.22
CA LEU A 27 -3.46 -2.43 -5.01
C LEU A 27 -3.20 -2.47 -6.53
N ARG A 28 -2.00 -2.89 -6.95
CA ARG A 28 -1.67 -3.07 -8.37
C ARG A 28 -2.52 -4.16 -9.01
N TYR A 29 -2.62 -4.12 -10.34
CA TYR A 29 -3.26 -5.18 -11.10
C TYR A 29 -2.61 -6.53 -10.76
N PRO A 30 -3.37 -7.54 -10.33
CA PRO A 30 -2.81 -8.78 -9.78
C PRO A 30 -2.27 -9.67 -10.91
N SER A 31 -1.00 -9.50 -11.25
CA SER A 31 -0.25 -10.43 -12.10
C SER A 31 0.51 -11.45 -11.25
N MET A 32 1.02 -12.51 -11.88
CA MET A 32 1.91 -13.46 -11.19
C MET A 32 3.15 -12.76 -10.61
N ASP A 33 3.74 -11.83 -11.34
CA ASP A 33 4.88 -11.02 -10.86
C ASP A 33 4.54 -10.24 -9.58
N VAL A 34 3.34 -9.63 -9.52
CA VAL A 34 2.87 -8.92 -8.32
C VAL A 34 2.70 -9.89 -7.15
N LEU A 35 2.13 -11.08 -7.39
CA LEU A 35 1.97 -12.09 -6.35
C LEU A 35 3.31 -12.63 -5.86
N ASP A 36 4.28 -12.82 -6.75
CA ASP A 36 5.61 -13.29 -6.37
C ASP A 36 6.32 -12.27 -5.47
N VAL A 37 6.19 -10.97 -5.78
CA VAL A 37 6.66 -9.90 -4.89
C VAL A 37 5.93 -9.91 -3.55
N LEU A 38 4.59 -10.04 -3.55
CA LEU A 38 3.80 -10.11 -2.31
C LEU A 38 4.04 -11.38 -1.50
N ARG A 39 4.62 -12.44 -2.09
CA ARG A 39 5.03 -13.66 -1.40
C ARG A 39 6.47 -13.61 -0.91
N ASP A 40 7.28 -12.65 -1.37
CA ASP A 40 8.65 -12.49 -0.91
C ASP A 40 8.69 -12.08 0.57
N ALA A 41 9.23 -12.97 1.40
CA ALA A 41 9.38 -12.76 2.84
C ALA A 41 10.18 -11.48 3.19
N ARG A 42 11.09 -11.02 2.32
CA ARG A 42 11.93 -9.83 2.55
C ARG A 42 11.10 -8.54 2.62
N LEU A 43 10.04 -8.47 1.82
CA LEU A 43 9.12 -7.33 1.81
C LEU A 43 8.39 -7.22 3.16
N TRP A 44 7.95 -8.36 3.71
CA TRP A 44 7.23 -8.43 4.99
C TRP A 44 8.14 -8.17 6.20
N GLN A 45 9.37 -8.70 6.19
CA GLN A 45 10.33 -8.49 7.28
C GLN A 45 10.59 -7.01 7.55
N SER A 46 10.60 -6.18 6.50
CA SER A 46 10.85 -4.75 6.62
C SER A 46 9.64 -3.97 7.16
N ALA A 47 8.41 -4.45 6.93
CA ALA A 47 7.18 -3.80 7.36
C ALA A 47 6.70 -4.24 8.75
N GLU A 48 7.11 -5.43 9.21
CA GLU A 48 6.81 -5.95 10.54
C GLU A 48 7.74 -5.38 11.63
N SER A 49 8.62 -4.42 11.30
CA SER A 49 9.55 -3.84 12.28
C SER A 49 8.78 -3.10 13.39
N PRO A 50 9.03 -3.44 14.67
CA PRO A 50 8.32 -2.85 15.81
C PRO A 50 8.69 -1.38 16.08
N ALA A 51 9.70 -0.85 15.38
CA ALA A 51 10.23 0.51 15.59
C ALA A 51 9.22 1.64 15.34
N ASP A 52 8.11 1.38 14.64
CA ASP A 52 7.09 2.37 14.31
C ASP A 52 5.65 1.91 14.56
N ALA A 53 5.47 0.90 15.42
CA ALA A 53 4.13 0.48 15.80
C ALA A 53 3.39 1.66 16.45
N PRO A 54 2.24 2.10 15.91
CA PRO A 54 1.55 3.28 16.41
C PRO A 54 1.26 3.10 17.90
N SER A 55 1.87 3.94 18.72
CA SER A 55 1.74 3.89 20.17
C SER A 55 0.39 4.50 20.57
N GLY A 56 -0.64 3.66 20.71
CA GLY A 56 -2.00 4.12 21.03
C GLY A 56 -3.01 2.96 21.08
N GLN A 57 -4.29 3.28 21.33
CA GLN A 57 -5.38 2.28 21.41
C GLN A 57 -5.58 1.49 20.11
N ASP A 58 -5.10 2.00 18.97
CA ASP A 58 -5.13 1.34 17.67
C ASP A 58 -3.86 0.55 17.32
N GLY A 59 -2.89 0.45 18.24
CA GLY A 59 -1.57 -0.18 18.01
C GLY A 59 -1.62 -1.63 17.54
N GLY A 60 -2.71 -2.35 17.81
CA GLY A 60 -2.93 -3.72 17.33
C GLY A 60 -3.61 -3.84 15.96
N ARG A 61 -4.26 -2.78 15.43
CA ARG A 61 -5.04 -2.88 14.19
C ARG A 61 -4.16 -3.11 12.97
N LEU A 62 -3.12 -2.30 12.79
CA LEU A 62 -2.24 -2.40 11.62
C LEU A 62 -1.48 -3.74 11.59
N PRO A 63 -0.85 -4.22 12.68
CA PRO A 63 -0.22 -5.55 12.70
C PRO A 63 -1.18 -6.69 12.35
N ASN A 64 -2.42 -6.65 12.85
CA ASN A 64 -3.44 -7.65 12.53
C ASN A 64 -3.82 -7.62 11.05
N LEU A 65 -4.02 -6.43 10.48
CA LEU A 65 -4.31 -6.26 9.04
C LEU A 65 -3.16 -6.76 8.17
N LEU A 66 -1.91 -6.47 8.53
CA LEU A 66 -0.73 -6.95 7.80
C LEU A 66 -0.61 -8.48 7.87
N THR A 67 -0.86 -9.06 9.05
CA THR A 67 -0.88 -10.53 9.23
C THR A 67 -1.95 -11.19 8.37
N ASP A 68 -3.15 -10.62 8.34
CA ASP A 68 -4.25 -11.09 7.51
C ASP A 68 -3.95 -10.96 6.02
N LEU A 69 -3.34 -9.84 5.59
CA LEU A 69 -2.94 -9.62 4.22
C LEU A 69 -1.88 -10.62 3.78
N LYS A 70 -0.86 -10.86 4.61
CA LYS A 70 0.21 -11.84 4.37
C LYS A 70 -0.37 -13.23 4.16
N ARG A 71 -1.29 -13.66 5.05
CA ARG A 71 -1.99 -14.95 4.92
C ARG A 71 -2.75 -15.05 3.60
N ARG A 72 -3.46 -14.00 3.20
CA ARG A 72 -4.23 -13.97 1.95
C ARG A 72 -3.32 -13.98 0.72
N ALA A 73 -2.20 -13.26 0.75
CA ALA A 73 -1.23 -13.22 -0.35
C ALA A 73 -0.60 -14.60 -0.63
N THR A 74 -0.35 -15.40 0.40
CA THR A 74 0.22 -16.75 0.25
C THR A 74 -0.69 -17.70 -0.52
N VAL A 75 -2.01 -17.61 -0.33
CA VAL A 75 -3.01 -18.50 -0.95
C VAL A 75 -3.75 -17.86 -2.12
N ALA A 76 -3.35 -16.64 -2.52
CA ALA A 76 -4.00 -15.89 -3.57
C ALA A 76 -3.87 -16.58 -4.93
N ASP A 77 -5.00 -16.67 -5.65
CA ASP A 77 -5.04 -17.02 -7.07
C ASP A 77 -5.06 -15.74 -7.92
N ALA A 78 -4.14 -15.64 -8.87
CA ALA A 78 -4.03 -14.49 -9.76
C ALA A 78 -5.32 -14.29 -10.57
N GLN A 79 -5.90 -15.37 -11.12
CA GLN A 79 -7.05 -15.26 -12.00
C GLN A 79 -8.29 -14.75 -11.26
N GLY A 80 -8.59 -15.31 -10.08
CA GLY A 80 -9.69 -14.84 -9.23
C GLY A 80 -9.50 -13.39 -8.76
N LEU A 81 -8.27 -12.99 -8.45
CA LEU A 81 -7.97 -11.60 -8.09
C LEU A 81 -8.11 -10.64 -9.28
N GLN A 82 -7.71 -11.03 -10.49
CA GLN A 82 -7.85 -10.21 -11.71
C GLN A 82 -9.31 -9.87 -12.01
N GLN A 83 -10.20 -10.86 -11.88
CA GLN A 83 -11.63 -10.66 -12.05
C GLN A 83 -12.18 -9.70 -11.00
N THR A 84 -11.75 -9.87 -9.73
CA THR A 84 -12.17 -9.01 -8.63
C THR A 84 -11.65 -7.59 -8.77
N HIS A 85 -10.38 -7.42 -9.16
CA HIS A 85 -9.72 -6.14 -9.40
C HIS A 85 -10.42 -5.38 -10.54
N SER A 86 -10.69 -6.07 -11.66
CA SER A 86 -11.43 -5.49 -12.79
C SER A 86 -12.86 -5.08 -12.42
N ARG A 87 -13.51 -5.82 -11.51
CA ARG A 87 -14.85 -5.45 -11.02
C ARG A 87 -14.84 -4.23 -10.09
N LEU A 88 -13.81 -4.10 -9.26
CA LEU A 88 -13.71 -3.05 -8.24
C LEU A 88 -13.14 -1.74 -8.82
N PHE A 89 -12.10 -1.85 -9.63
CA PHE A 89 -11.29 -0.73 -10.14
C PHE A 89 -11.33 -0.57 -11.66
N GLY A 90 -12.00 -1.47 -12.39
CA GLY A 90 -12.07 -1.42 -13.85
C GLY A 90 -12.90 -0.26 -14.37
N HIS A 91 -12.61 0.15 -15.61
CA HIS A 91 -13.18 1.34 -16.24
C HIS A 91 -14.54 1.07 -16.93
N THR A 92 -14.89 -0.19 -17.14
CA THR A 92 -16.03 -0.61 -17.97
C THR A 92 -17.38 -0.44 -17.28
N VAL A 93 -17.38 -0.40 -15.95
CA VAL A 93 -18.47 0.00 -15.08
C VAL A 93 -17.79 0.96 -14.12
N ARG A 94 -18.30 2.18 -13.89
CA ARG A 94 -17.75 3.04 -12.81
C ARG A 94 -17.59 2.18 -11.57
N GLY A 95 -16.35 1.80 -11.26
CA GLY A 95 -16.06 0.82 -10.23
C GLY A 95 -16.70 1.29 -8.93
N SER A 96 -17.14 0.38 -8.08
CA SER A 96 -17.68 0.79 -6.77
C SER A 96 -16.63 1.50 -5.90
N CYS A 97 -15.35 1.38 -6.26
CA CYS A 97 -14.23 2.01 -5.57
C CYS A 97 -13.16 2.43 -6.60
N PRO A 98 -13.29 3.59 -7.26
CA PRO A 98 -12.25 4.05 -8.18
C PRO A 98 -10.88 4.18 -7.49
N PRO A 99 -9.77 3.86 -8.16
CA PRO A 99 -8.45 3.95 -7.55
C PRO A 99 -7.89 5.40 -7.53
N TYR A 100 -8.55 6.34 -8.21
CA TYR A 100 -8.08 7.72 -8.36
C TYR A 100 -8.82 8.67 -7.43
N GLU A 101 -8.05 9.47 -6.69
CA GLU A 101 -8.56 10.50 -5.78
C GLU A 101 -9.52 11.48 -6.48
N LEU A 102 -9.24 11.78 -7.75
CA LEU A 102 -10.04 12.65 -8.63
C LEU A 102 -11.50 12.24 -8.80
N GLU A 103 -11.85 10.97 -8.54
CA GLU A 103 -13.23 10.49 -8.63
C GLU A 103 -14.02 10.67 -7.33
N TYR A 104 -13.34 10.99 -6.22
CA TYR A 104 -13.95 11.28 -4.92
C TYR A 104 -14.00 12.78 -4.60
N GLY A 105 -13.17 13.59 -5.27
CA GLY A 105 -13.15 15.04 -5.16
C GLY A 105 -14.18 15.72 -6.08
N ARG A 106 -14.94 16.69 -5.54
CA ARG A 106 -15.57 17.73 -6.35
C ARG A 106 -14.53 18.81 -6.67
N SER A 107 -13.57 18.50 -7.54
CA SER A 107 -12.59 19.47 -8.02
C SER A 107 -12.82 19.71 -9.51
N GLU A 108 -13.02 20.98 -9.87
CA GLU A 108 -13.19 21.38 -11.27
C GLU A 108 -11.95 20.95 -12.07
N ILE A 109 -12.18 20.54 -13.32
CA ILE A 109 -11.23 19.88 -14.25
C ILE A 109 -9.82 20.53 -14.29
N ILE A 110 -9.71 21.82 -13.95
CA ILE A 110 -8.46 22.60 -13.92
C ILE A 110 -7.55 22.22 -12.74
N GLN A 111 -8.09 21.84 -11.57
CA GLN A 111 -7.29 21.38 -10.42
C GLN A 111 -6.66 20.01 -10.67
N GLN A 112 -7.34 19.14 -11.42
CA GLN A 112 -6.85 17.79 -11.74
C GLN A 112 -5.54 17.83 -12.54
N ALA A 113 -5.40 18.77 -13.48
CA ALA A 113 -4.19 18.94 -14.27
C ALA A 113 -2.99 19.43 -13.42
N ALA A 114 -3.25 20.26 -12.41
CA ALA A 114 -2.22 20.75 -11.51
C ALA A 114 -1.73 19.66 -10.54
N GLU A 115 -2.64 18.87 -9.98
CA GLU A 115 -2.30 17.72 -9.11
C GLU A 115 -1.53 16.63 -9.89
N LEU A 116 -1.93 16.33 -11.12
CA LEU A 116 -1.19 15.43 -12.01
C LEU A 116 0.22 15.95 -12.34
N ALA A 117 0.37 17.25 -12.55
CA ALA A 117 1.68 17.87 -12.81
C ALA A 117 2.60 17.81 -11.58
N ASP A 118 2.05 17.95 -10.37
CA ASP A 118 2.82 17.84 -9.13
C ASP A 118 3.29 16.39 -8.90
N VAL A 119 2.40 15.40 -9.10
CA VAL A 119 2.76 13.98 -9.04
C VAL A 119 3.81 13.62 -10.10
N ALA A 120 3.66 14.11 -11.34
CA ALA A 120 4.63 13.89 -12.42
C ALA A 120 5.95 14.64 -12.21
N GLY A 121 5.96 15.73 -11.46
CA GLY A 121 7.19 16.43 -11.08
C GLY A 121 7.97 15.70 -9.98
N PHE A 122 7.28 14.85 -9.20
CA PHE A 122 7.86 14.10 -8.08
C PHE A 122 8.40 12.71 -8.47
N TYR A 123 7.82 12.06 -9.50
CA TYR A 123 8.21 10.74 -10.01
C TYR A 123 9.03 10.81 -11.29
#